data_AF-A0A520JFZ9-F1
#
_entry.id   AF-A0A520JFZ9-F1
#
_cell.length_a   1.000
_cell.length_b   1.000
_cell.length_c   1.000
_cell.angle_alpha   90.00
_cell.angle_beta   90.00
_cell.angle_gamma   90.00
#
_symmetry.space_group_name_H-M   'P 1'
#
loop_
_entity.id
_entity.type
_entity.pdbx_description
1 polymer ?
#
loop_
_entity_poly.entity_id
_entity_poly.type
_entity_poly.pdbx_seq_one_letter_code
_entity_poly.pdbx_strand_id
1 'polypeptide(L)' 'RGERAAPGTYTLSLSALDASGSSVPAAIAAQGVVAEVLVDRGQLTLLANGQKYGAASLVQLGSDTNGR' A
#
# COMPACT_ATOMS: atom_id res chain seq x y z
N ARG A 1 -26.06 -12.03 -2.68
CA ARG A 1 -24.90 -12.93 -2.89
C ARG A 1 -23.74 -12.06 -3.36
N GLY A 2 -22.53 -12.28 -2.87
CA GLY A 2 -21.35 -11.58 -3.39
C GLY A 2 -20.75 -12.32 -4.58
N GLU A 3 -20.29 -11.59 -5.58
CA GLU A 3 -19.53 -12.12 -6.73
C GLU A 3 -18.09 -11.60 -6.69
N ARG A 4 -17.18 -12.32 -7.35
CA ARG A 4 -15.77 -11.92 -7.43
C ARG A 4 -15.62 -10.84 -8.51
N ALA A 5 -15.10 -9.69 -8.12
CA ALA A 5 -14.73 -8.65 -9.08
C ALA A 5 -13.59 -9.12 -9.99
N ALA A 6 -13.57 -8.65 -11.24
CA ALA A 6 -12.51 -8.97 -12.18
C ALA A 6 -11.14 -8.49 -11.67
N PRO A 7 -10.01 -9.07 -12.13
CA PRO A 7 -8.71 -8.50 -11.83
C PRO A 7 -8.59 -7.08 -12.39
N GLY A 8 -8.12 -6.14 -11.56
CA GLY A 8 -7.96 -4.75 -11.96
C GLY A 8 -7.54 -3.86 -10.79
N THR A 9 -7.25 -2.60 -11.10
CA THR A 9 -6.99 -1.58 -10.08
C THR A 9 -8.30 -1.03 -9.57
N TYR A 10 -8.45 -1.01 -8.25
CA TYR A 10 -9.62 -0.48 -7.56
C TYR A 10 -9.21 0.67 -6.63
N THR A 11 -10.08 1.67 -6.51
CA THR A 11 -9.92 2.75 -5.53
C THR A 11 -10.60 2.35 -4.23
N LEU A 12 -9.87 2.44 -3.12
CA LEU A 12 -10.43 2.35 -1.78
C LEU A 12 -10.52 3.75 -1.17
N SER A 13 -11.64 4.03 -0.51
CA SER A 13 -11.84 5.25 0.28
C SER A 13 -12.20 4.86 1.72
N LEU A 14 -11.55 5.48 2.70
CA LEU A 14 -11.81 5.24 4.12
C LEU A 14 -12.31 6.54 4.77
N SER A 15 -13.48 6.48 5.40
CA SER A 15 -13.99 7.51 6.29
C SER A 15 -14.03 6.93 7.70
N ALA A 16 -13.43 7.63 8.66
CA ALA A 16 -13.38 7.22 10.05
C ALA A 16 -14.01 8.31 10.91
N LEU A 17 -14.89 7.91 11.83
CA LEU A 17 -15.52 8.78 12.80
C LEU A 17 -15.14 8.32 14.22
N ASP A 18 -14.97 9.27 15.14
CA ASP A 18 -14.83 8.94 16.57
C ASP A 18 -16.19 8.66 17.23
N ALA A 19 -16.19 8.40 18.55
CA ALA A 19 -17.42 8.12 19.30
C ALA A 19 -18.42 9.29 19.34
N SER A 20 -17.98 10.52 19.04
CA SER A 20 -18.85 11.69 18.94
C SER A 20 -19.44 11.89 17.53
N GLY A 21 -19.02 11.07 16.56
CA GLY A 21 -19.38 11.22 15.15
C GLY A 21 -18.50 12.22 14.38
N SER A 22 -17.40 12.68 14.97
CA SER A 22 -16.47 13.61 14.32
C SER A 22 -15.50 12.87 13.41
N SER A 23 -15.20 13.43 12.23
CA SER A 23 -14.24 12.82 11.30
C SER A 23 -12.82 12.83 11.88
N VAL A 24 -12.15 11.67 11.80
CA VAL A 24 -10.76 11.52 12.18
C VAL A 24 -9.90 11.19 10.96
N PRO A 25 -8.67 11.75 10.85
CA PRO A 25 -7.77 11.42 9.77
C PRO A 25 -7.47 9.92 9.72
N ALA A 26 -7.64 9.32 8.55
CA ALA A 26 -7.29 7.94 8.29
C ALA A 26 -6.49 7.86 6.99
N ALA A 27 -5.49 6.98 6.97
CA ALA A 27 -4.67 6.70 5.80
C ALA A 27 -4.81 5.24 5.40
N ILE A 28 -4.80 4.98 4.10
CA ILE A 28 -4.74 3.62 3.56
C ILE A 28 -3.30 3.35 3.18
N ALA A 29 -2.72 2.31 3.79
CA ALA A 29 -1.40 1.80 3.42
C ALA A 29 -1.55 0.40 2.82
N ALA A 30 -0.84 0.16 1.72
CA ALA A 30 -0.67 -1.19 1.18
C ALA A 30 0.56 -1.83 1.82
N GLN A 31 0.45 -3.10 2.21
CA GLN A 31 1.58 -3.92 2.60
C GLN A 31 1.83 -4.96 1.51
N GLY A 32 3.09 -5.29 1.27
CA GLY A 32 3.49 -6.26 0.27
C GLY A 32 5.00 -6.51 0.31
N VAL A 33 5.40 -7.65 -0.26
CA VAL A 33 6.82 -7.95 -0.47
C VAL A 33 7.31 -7.13 -1.66
N VAL A 34 8.47 -6.50 -1.50
CA VAL A 34 9.14 -5.81 -2.61
C VAL A 34 9.66 -6.86 -3.58
N ALA A 35 9.09 -6.86 -4.79
CA ALA A 35 9.49 -7.77 -5.86
C ALA A 35 10.70 -7.24 -6.64
N GLU A 36 10.82 -5.93 -6.77
CA GLU A 36 11.89 -5.27 -7.52
C GLU A 36 12.20 -3.89 -6.93
N VAL A 37 13.48 -3.50 -7.01
CA VAL A 37 13.94 -2.16 -6.69
C VAL A 37 14.58 -1.56 -7.93
N LEU A 38 14.10 -0.40 -8.35
CA LEU A 38 14.61 0.34 -9.50
C LEU A 38 15.22 1.66 -9.06
N VAL A 39 16.33 2.05 -9.69
CA VAL A 39 16.94 3.38 -9.54
C VAL A 39 16.99 4.03 -10.92
N ASP A 40 16.31 5.17 -11.08
CA ASP A 40 16.35 5.99 -12.29
C ASP A 40 16.61 7.45 -11.90
N ARG A 41 17.67 8.05 -12.45
CA ARG A 41 18.06 9.45 -12.19
C ARG A 41 18.08 9.81 -10.70
N GLY A 42 18.58 8.89 -9.88
CA GLY A 42 18.67 9.04 -8.41
C GLY A 42 17.35 8.87 -7.66
N GLN A 43 16.24 8.55 -8.34
CA GLN A 43 14.96 8.23 -7.73
C GLN A 43 14.81 6.73 -7.54
N LEU A 44 14.48 6.32 -6.31
CA LEU A 44 14.25 4.92 -5.97
C LEU A 44 12.76 4.60 -6.08
N THR A 45 12.45 3.54 -6.83
CA THR A 45 11.10 3.01 -7.03
C THR A 45 11.04 1.56 -6.54
N LEU A 46 10.00 1.22 -5.80
CA LEU A 46 9.71 -0.12 -5.30
C LEU A 46 8.55 -0.72 -6.10
N LEU A 47 8.72 -1.94 -6.59
CA LEU A 47 7.61 -2.72 -7.14
C LEU A 47 7.06 -3.63 -6.05
N ALA A 48 5.79 -3.46 -5.69
CA ALA A 48 5.07 -4.35 -4.77
C ALA A 48 3.63 -4.51 -5.25
N ASN A 49 3.00 -5.67 -5.05
CA ASN A 49 1.60 -5.91 -5.46
C ASN A 49 1.32 -5.57 -6.95
N GLY A 50 2.32 -5.71 -7.83
CA GLY A 50 2.22 -5.33 -9.25
C GLY A 50 2.13 -3.83 -9.51
N GLN A 51 2.40 -2.97 -8.53
CA GLN A 51 2.36 -1.51 -8.62
C GLN A 51 3.70 -0.89 -8.24
N LYS A 52 4.02 0.25 -8.87
CA LYS A 52 5.25 1.01 -8.60
C LYS A 52 4.97 2.08 -7.55
N TYR A 53 5.80 2.10 -6.52
CA TYR A 53 5.75 3.05 -5.42
C TYR A 53 7.06 3.84 -5.37
N GLY A 54 6.99 5.16 -5.23
CA GLY A 54 8.19 5.95 -4.95
C GLY A 54 8.69 5.65 -3.53
N ALA A 55 10.00 5.67 -3.31
CA ALA A 55 10.55 5.40 -1.97
C ALA A 55 10.02 6.35 -0.89
N ALA A 56 9.67 7.58 -1.25
CA ALA A 56 9.07 8.57 -0.35
C ALA A 56 7.66 8.19 0.15
N SER A 57 6.95 7.26 -0.51
CA SER A 57 5.65 6.75 -0.03
C SER A 57 5.78 5.57 0.93
N LEU A 58 7.00 5.10 1.20
CA LEU A 58 7.24 4.01 2.13
C LEU A 58 7.04 4.49 3.58
N VAL A 59 6.10 3.86 4.28
CA VAL A 59 5.81 4.22 5.67
C VAL A 59 6.67 3.40 6.64
N GLN A 60 6.87 2.11 6.36
CA GLN A 60 7.57 1.19 7.26
C GLN A 60 8.16 0.01 6.48
N LEU A 61 9.30 -0.51 6.97
CA LEU A 61 9.86 -1.80 6.58
C LEU A 61 9.60 -2.83 7.68
N GLY A 62 9.26 -4.04 7.28
CA GLY A 62 9.28 -5.22 8.14
C GLY A 62 10.30 -6.22 7.61
N SER A 63 10.94 -6.96 8.50
CA SER A 63 11.66 -8.18 8.12
C SER A 63 10.64 -9.31 8.02
N ASP A 64 10.60 -10.00 6.88
CA ASP A 64 9.95 -11.31 6.85
C ASP A 64 10.85 -12.27 7.63
N THR A 65 10.34 -12.79 8.74
CA THR A 65 11.03 -13.84 9.49
C THR A 65 10.90 -15.21 8.81
N ASN A 66 10.19 -15.33 7.68
CA ASN A 66 10.20 -16.53 6.84
C ASN A 66 11.44 -16.60 5.96
N GLY A 67 12.58 -16.82 6.60
CA GLY A 67 13.67 -17.65 6.07
C GLY A 67 14.43 -17.13 4.85
N ARG A 68 15.51 -16.39 5.11
CA ARG A 68 16.89 -16.79 4.75
C ARG A 68 17.90 -15.93 5.49
#